data_AF-A0A2D7QU90-F1
#
_entry.id   AF-A0A2D7QU90-F1
#
_cell.length_a   1.000
_cell.length_b   1.000
_cell.length_c   1.000
_cell.angle_alpha   90.00
_cell.angle_beta   90.00
_cell.angle_gamma   90.00
#
_symmetry.space_group_name_H-M   'P 1'
#
loop_
_entity.id
_entity.type
_entity.pdbx_description
1 polymer ?
#
loop_
_entity_poly.entity_id
_entity_poly.type
_entity_poly.pdbx_seq_one_letter_code
_entity_poly.pdbx_strand_id
1 'polypeptide(L)'
;MILYRKLNFSYSIPVILVLLMILPICLSAQDKDRRVRIRELGYEIGIYSPGPYNAITDVEGVRVGHVTLNRGSDVRTGVTAVIPNSDMDTYSVVGAAFTIHGNGEMTGMSWTNDSGYIESPIMLTNTLSVGAVHEGVVRHLARSWLSL
;
A
#
# COMPACT_ATOMS: atom_id res chain seq x y z
N MET A 1 -2.63 -14.86 -61.50
CA MET A 1 -3.21 -16.18 -61.18
C MET A 1 -3.11 -16.38 -59.66
N ILE A 2 -4.18 -16.03 -58.95
CA ILE A 2 -4.21 -15.87 -57.49
C ILE A 2 -4.48 -17.25 -56.85
N LEU A 3 -3.54 -17.77 -56.07
CA LEU A 3 -3.66 -19.03 -55.36
C LEU A 3 -4.43 -18.80 -54.04
N TYR A 4 -5.72 -19.15 -54.01
CA TYR A 4 -6.52 -19.19 -52.78
C TYR A 4 -6.08 -20.37 -51.90
N ARG A 5 -5.28 -20.08 -50.87
CA ARG A 5 -4.90 -21.03 -49.82
C ARG A 5 -6.12 -21.22 -48.90
N LYS A 6 -6.87 -22.32 -49.09
CA LYS A 6 -7.88 -22.79 -48.14
C LYS A 6 -7.23 -22.87 -46.75
N LEU A 7 -7.61 -21.98 -45.83
CA LEU A 7 -7.34 -22.19 -44.42
C LEU A 7 -8.07 -23.46 -44.00
N ASN A 8 -7.32 -24.45 -43.49
CA ASN A 8 -7.85 -25.73 -43.04
C ASN A 8 -8.76 -25.55 -41.82
N PHE A 9 -10.05 -25.30 -42.07
CA PHE A 9 -11.11 -25.11 -41.07
C PHE A 9 -11.24 -26.28 -40.08
N SER A 10 -10.76 -27.47 -40.47
CA SER A 10 -10.83 -28.71 -39.67
C SER A 10 -9.96 -28.71 -38.39
N TYR A 11 -8.89 -27.91 -38.33
CA TYR A 11 -8.00 -27.87 -37.16
C TYR A 11 -8.34 -26.75 -36.17
N SER A 12 -9.17 -25.77 -36.57
CA SER A 12 -9.51 -24.62 -35.74
C SER A 12 -10.52 -24.95 -34.63
N ILE A 13 -11.48 -25.82 -34.92
CA ILE A 13 -12.54 -26.23 -33.97
C ILE A 13 -11.98 -26.99 -32.75
N PRO A 14 -11.12 -28.03 -32.90
CA PRO A 14 -10.57 -28.72 -31.74
C PRO A 14 -9.66 -27.82 -30.90
N VAL A 15 -8.93 -26.88 -31.52
CA VAL A 15 -8.09 -25.90 -30.81
C VAL A 15 -8.95 -24.94 -29.96
N ILE A 16 -10.06 -24.44 -30.51
CA ILE A 16 -10.99 -23.56 -29.78
C ILE A 16 -11.66 -24.31 -28.62
N LEU A 17 -12.06 -25.57 -28.82
CA LEU A 17 -12.64 -26.41 -27.76
C LEU A 17 -11.64 -26.67 -26.63
N VAL A 18 -10.38 -26.95 -26.96
CA VAL A 18 -9.31 -27.13 -25.97
C VAL A 18 -9.04 -25.82 -25.21
N LEU A 19 -9.01 -24.67 -25.89
CA LEU A 19 -8.87 -23.36 -25.24
C LEU A 19 -10.05 -23.05 -24.30
N LEU A 20 -11.28 -23.36 -24.72
CA LEU A 20 -12.49 -23.19 -23.89
C LEU A 20 -12.52 -24.13 -22.69
N MET A 21 -11.91 -25.32 -22.78
CA MET A 21 -11.79 -26.25 -21.65
C MET A 21 -10.70 -25.83 -20.65
N ILE A 22 -9.68 -25.08 -21.07
CA ILE A 22 -8.59 -24.60 -20.21
C ILE A 22 -8.96 -23.30 -19.48
N LEU A 23 -9.84 -22.47 -20.07
CA LEU A 23 -10.24 -21.17 -19.52
C LEU A 23 -10.80 -21.22 -18.06
N PRO A 24 -11.66 -22.19 -17.67
CA PRO A 24 -12.17 -22.30 -16.30
C PRO A 24 -11.10 -22.75 -15.29
N ILE A 25 -10.10 -23.51 -15.76
CA ILE A 25 -8.99 -24.00 -14.94
C ILE A 25 -8.03 -22.84 -14.63
N CYS A 26 -7.78 -21.96 -15.60
CA CYS A 26 -7.03 -20.73 -15.37
C CYS A 26 -7.77 -19.76 -14.42
N LEU A 27 -9.10 -19.68 -14.52
CA LEU A 27 -9.91 -18.79 -13.67
C LEU A 27 -9.96 -19.26 -12.20
N SER A 28 -10.07 -20.58 -11.97
CA SER A 28 -10.14 -21.14 -10.61
C SER A 28 -8.79 -21.19 -9.88
N ALA A 29 -7.67 -21.12 -10.61
CA ALA A 29 -6.33 -21.04 -10.03
C ALA A 29 -6.04 -19.68 -9.34
N GLN A 30 -6.92 -18.69 -9.45
CA GLN A 30 -6.66 -17.32 -9.02
C GLN A 30 -7.14 -16.97 -7.59
N ASP A 31 -7.79 -17.88 -6.86
CA ASP A 31 -8.52 -17.55 -5.61
C ASP A 31 -7.96 -18.19 -4.33
N LYS A 32 -6.65 -18.46 -4.27
CA LYS A 32 -6.04 -19.06 -3.06
C LYS A 32 -5.65 -18.07 -1.97
N ASP A 33 -5.55 -16.78 -2.28
CA ASP A 33 -5.02 -15.74 -1.38
C ASP A 33 -5.95 -14.51 -1.23
N ARG A 34 -7.26 -14.67 -1.46
CA ARG A 34 -8.20 -13.55 -1.30
C ARG A 34 -8.29 -13.14 0.17
N ARG A 35 -7.59 -12.05 0.51
CA ARG A 35 -7.68 -11.40 1.82
C ARG A 35 -9.02 -10.67 1.94
N VAL A 36 -9.88 -11.12 2.86
CA VAL A 36 -11.19 -10.51 3.14
C VAL A 36 -11.11 -9.53 4.29
N ARG A 37 -11.92 -8.46 4.23
CA ARG A 37 -12.08 -7.50 5.34
C ARG A 37 -13.22 -7.90 6.27
N ILE A 38 -13.21 -7.37 7.50
CA ILE A 38 -14.19 -7.72 8.55
C ILE A 38 -15.66 -7.48 8.12
N ARG A 39 -15.94 -6.42 7.35
CA ARG A 39 -17.29 -6.13 6.84
C ARG A 39 -17.75 -7.11 5.76
N GLU A 40 -16.83 -7.66 4.97
CA GLU A 40 -17.17 -8.74 4.01
C GLU A 40 -17.57 -10.03 4.71
N LEU A 41 -17.20 -10.19 5.98
CA LEU A 41 -17.61 -11.30 6.84
C LEU A 41 -18.97 -11.04 7.53
N GLY A 42 -19.64 -9.92 7.25
CA GLY A 42 -20.93 -9.56 7.82
C GLY A 42 -20.87 -8.85 9.18
N TYR A 43 -19.68 -8.48 9.65
CA TYR A 43 -19.51 -7.75 10.91
C TYR A 43 -19.36 -6.25 10.66
N GLU A 44 -20.30 -5.47 11.21
CA GLU A 44 -20.25 -4.01 11.19
C GLU A 44 -19.78 -3.46 12.54
N ILE A 45 -18.75 -2.62 12.51
CA ILE A 45 -18.22 -1.93 13.70
C ILE A 45 -18.60 -0.46 13.62
N GLY A 46 -19.20 0.05 14.70
CA GLY A 46 -19.67 1.44 14.79
C GLY A 46 -21.00 1.68 14.05
N ILE A 47 -21.40 2.95 13.96
CA ILE A 47 -22.70 3.37 13.39
C ILE A 47 -22.56 4.13 12.06
N TYR A 48 -21.34 4.42 11.62
CA TYR A 48 -21.08 5.20 10.40
C TYR A 48 -20.67 4.32 9.22
N SER A 49 -21.11 4.71 8.03
CA SER A 49 -20.67 4.10 6.78
C SER A 49 -19.21 4.46 6.48
N PRO A 50 -18.38 3.50 6.01
CA PRO A 50 -17.01 3.79 5.60
C PRO A 50 -16.98 4.55 4.27
N GLY A 51 -15.82 5.14 3.95
CA GLY A 51 -15.53 5.62 2.60
C GLY A 51 -15.40 4.49 1.57
N PRO A 52 -15.24 4.83 0.28
CA PRO A 52 -15.21 3.86 -0.82
C PRO A 52 -14.15 2.77 -0.67
N TYR A 53 -12.98 3.12 -0.16
CA TYR A 53 -11.88 2.18 0.07
C TYR A 53 -11.86 1.61 1.48
N ASN A 54 -12.72 2.10 2.39
CA ASN A 54 -12.73 1.78 3.81
C ASN A 54 -11.30 1.80 4.40
N ALA A 55 -10.57 2.87 4.12
CA ALA A 55 -9.15 3.02 4.43
C ALA A 55 -8.79 4.50 4.68
N ILE A 56 -7.63 4.75 5.29
CA ILE A 56 -7.18 6.13 5.56
C ILE A 56 -7.01 6.97 4.27
N THR A 57 -6.78 6.32 3.13
CA THR A 57 -6.68 6.95 1.81
C THR A 57 -8.03 7.42 1.25
N ASP A 58 -9.14 7.18 1.96
CA ASP A 58 -10.42 7.86 1.66
C ASP A 58 -10.35 9.37 1.98
N VAL A 59 -9.37 9.79 2.79
CA VAL A 59 -9.05 11.22 3.00
C VAL A 59 -8.25 11.72 1.80
N GLU A 60 -8.76 12.74 1.11
CA GLU A 60 -8.12 13.32 -0.07
C GLU A 60 -6.67 13.75 0.19
N GLY A 61 -5.77 13.45 -0.75
CA GLY A 61 -4.34 13.76 -0.64
C GLY A 61 -3.53 12.78 0.22
N VAL A 62 -4.16 12.01 1.10
CA VAL A 62 -3.46 11.01 1.93
C VAL A 62 -3.03 9.82 1.06
N ARG A 63 -1.74 9.48 1.14
CA ARG A 63 -1.17 8.31 0.44
C ARG A 63 -0.51 7.37 1.43
N VAL A 64 -0.54 6.08 1.12
CA VAL A 64 0.13 5.04 1.91
C VAL A 64 1.00 4.19 1.01
N GLY A 65 2.24 3.96 1.45
CA GLY A 65 3.20 3.08 0.77
C GLY A 65 3.79 2.05 1.74
N HIS A 66 4.14 0.88 1.23
CA HIS A 66 4.72 -0.19 2.03
C HIS A 66 5.94 -0.78 1.33
N VAL A 67 6.94 -1.18 2.12
CA VAL A 67 8.00 -2.08 1.69
C VAL A 67 8.01 -3.26 2.64
N THR A 68 7.74 -4.44 2.10
CA THR A 68 7.76 -5.71 2.85
C THR A 68 9.06 -6.44 2.57
N LEU A 69 9.82 -6.71 3.62
CA LEU A 69 11.02 -7.55 3.57
C LEU A 69 10.67 -8.93 4.12
N ASN A 70 10.52 -9.87 3.19
CA ASN A 70 10.32 -11.29 3.48
C ASN A 70 11.43 -12.09 2.79
N ARG A 71 12.49 -12.42 3.54
CA ARG A 71 13.70 -13.10 3.00
C ARG A 71 14.14 -14.21 3.96
N GLY A 72 14.64 -15.30 3.39
CA GLY A 72 15.15 -16.44 4.19
C GLY A 72 14.13 -16.94 5.21
N SER A 73 14.63 -17.48 6.32
CA SER A 73 13.81 -18.00 7.42
C SER A 73 13.51 -16.98 8.53
N ASP A 74 14.19 -15.83 8.55
CA ASP A 74 14.28 -14.95 9.72
C ASP A 74 13.92 -13.49 9.45
N VAL A 75 14.00 -13.02 8.20
CA VAL A 75 13.64 -11.62 7.87
C VAL A 75 12.16 -11.52 7.56
N ARG A 76 11.38 -11.00 8.51
CA ARG A 76 9.94 -10.68 8.37
C ARG A 76 9.69 -9.28 8.93
N THR A 77 10.07 -8.27 8.16
CA THR A 77 10.01 -6.86 8.59
C THR A 77 9.62 -5.95 7.44
N GLY A 78 9.61 -4.65 7.66
CA GLY A 78 9.29 -3.69 6.62
C GLY A 78 9.18 -2.26 7.14
N VAL A 79 8.74 -1.40 6.24
CA VAL A 79 8.37 -0.03 6.54
C VAL A 79 7.02 0.30 5.90
N THR A 80 6.24 1.11 6.59
CA THR A 80 5.03 1.73 6.04
C THR A 80 5.19 3.24 6.14
N ALA A 81 4.90 3.94 5.04
CA ALA A 81 4.86 5.39 5.00
C ALA A 81 3.41 5.84 4.84
N VAL A 82 2.98 6.79 5.66
CA VAL A 82 1.75 7.56 5.45
C VAL A 82 2.16 8.98 5.11
N ILE A 83 1.79 9.43 3.91
CA ILE A 83 2.01 10.80 3.44
C ILE A 83 0.72 11.57 3.69
N PRO A 84 0.68 12.54 4.63
CA PRO A 84 -0.56 13.19 5.04
C PRO A 84 -1.21 14.10 3.98
N ASN A 85 -0.46 14.59 3.00
CA ASN A 85 -0.98 15.36 1.87
C ASN A 85 -0.16 15.13 0.58
N SER A 86 -0.66 15.60 -0.57
CA SER A 86 0.07 15.53 -1.84
C SER A 86 1.31 16.42 -1.88
N ASP A 87 1.25 17.56 -1.21
CA ASP A 87 2.18 18.69 -1.36
C ASP A 87 3.05 18.90 -0.12
N MET A 88 3.49 17.81 0.50
CA MET A 88 4.17 17.83 1.79
C MET A 88 5.53 18.54 1.76
N ASP A 89 6.15 18.64 0.59
CA ASP A 89 7.38 19.43 0.40
C ASP A 89 7.13 20.94 0.51
N THR A 90 5.87 21.39 0.44
CA THR A 90 5.48 22.80 0.45
C THR A 90 4.62 23.17 1.65
N TYR A 91 3.75 22.27 2.10
CA TYR A 91 2.77 22.55 3.15
C TYR A 91 2.77 21.49 4.26
N SER A 92 3.05 21.94 5.47
CA SER A 92 2.80 21.19 6.70
C SER A 92 1.30 20.98 6.92
N VAL A 93 0.92 19.88 7.58
CA VAL A 93 -0.48 19.62 7.96
C VAL A 93 -0.66 19.77 9.47
N VAL A 94 -1.82 20.23 9.91
CA VAL A 94 -2.12 20.29 11.35
C VAL A 94 -2.23 18.88 11.92
N GLY A 95 -1.58 18.63 13.06
CA GLY A 95 -1.60 17.33 13.70
C GLY A 95 -1.15 17.38 15.16
N ALA A 96 -1.38 16.28 15.88
CA ALA A 96 -1.02 16.12 17.28
C ALA A 96 -0.69 14.65 17.58
N ALA A 97 0.09 14.42 18.63
CA ALA A 97 0.42 13.10 19.13
C ALA A 97 0.01 12.94 20.60
N PHE A 98 -0.50 11.76 20.95
CA PHE A 98 -0.90 11.41 22.32
C PHE A 98 -0.35 10.04 22.72
N THR A 99 0.19 9.95 23.92
CA THR A 99 0.75 8.70 24.47
C THR A 99 -0.21 8.12 25.50
N ILE A 100 -0.86 6.99 25.16
CA ILE A 100 -1.65 6.22 26.13
C ILE A 100 -0.73 5.49 27.12
N HIS A 101 0.37 4.90 26.62
CA HIS A 101 1.41 4.24 27.42
C HIS A 101 2.76 4.33 26.72
N GLY A 102 3.83 4.60 27.46
CA GLY A 102 5.16 4.95 26.93
C GLY A 102 6.09 3.77 26.63
N ASN A 103 5.58 2.53 26.52
CA ASN A 103 6.42 1.37 26.19
C ASN A 103 6.56 1.18 24.67
N GLY A 104 7.25 2.12 24.03
CA GLY A 104 7.51 2.15 22.60
C GLY A 104 8.41 3.33 22.23
N GLU A 105 8.84 3.39 20.97
CA GLU A 105 9.76 4.41 20.47
C GLU A 105 9.12 5.19 19.31
N MET A 106 9.17 6.53 19.39
CA MET A 106 8.65 7.42 18.35
C MET A 106 9.44 8.74 18.32
N THR A 107 10.00 9.07 17.17
CA THR A 107 10.68 10.35 16.92
C THR A 107 9.68 11.42 16.45
N GLY A 108 10.03 12.70 16.61
CA GLY A 108 9.26 13.83 16.05
C GLY A 108 8.09 14.35 16.90
N MET A 109 7.63 13.59 17.92
CA MET A 109 6.49 13.99 18.75
C MET A 109 6.65 15.35 19.44
N SER A 110 7.85 15.66 19.95
CA SER A 110 8.09 16.92 20.67
C SER A 110 7.80 18.14 19.80
N TRP A 111 8.23 18.12 18.54
CA TRP A 111 7.95 19.22 17.61
C TRP A 111 6.48 19.25 17.21
N THR A 112 5.88 18.11 16.88
CA THR A 112 4.46 18.05 16.51
C THR A 112 3.54 18.59 17.60
N ASN A 113 3.84 18.31 18.87
CA ASN A 113 3.03 18.79 19.98
C ASN A 113 3.31 20.25 20.36
N ASP A 114 4.47 20.81 20.00
CA ASP A 114 4.81 22.21 20.23
C ASP A 114 4.28 23.11 19.10
N SER A 115 4.54 22.74 17.84
CA SER A 115 4.14 23.51 16.66
C SER A 115 2.69 23.27 16.25
N GLY A 116 2.13 22.10 16.58
CA GLY A 116 0.83 21.65 16.07
C GLY A 116 0.86 21.17 14.62
N TYR A 117 2.06 20.97 14.04
CA TYR A 117 2.24 20.59 12.65
C TYR A 117 2.96 19.24 12.47
N ILE A 118 2.60 18.54 11.41
CA ILE A 118 3.29 17.39 10.85
C ILE A 118 3.90 17.83 9.52
N GLU A 119 5.22 17.73 9.43
CA GLU A 119 6.03 18.29 8.33
C GLU A 119 6.82 17.21 7.59
N SER A 120 6.55 15.95 7.88
CA SER A 120 7.27 14.81 7.34
C SER A 120 6.32 13.63 7.08
N PRO A 121 6.75 12.64 6.27
CA PRO A 121 6.07 11.36 6.23
C PRO A 121 5.92 10.77 7.63
N ILE A 122 4.78 10.15 7.94
CA ILE A 122 4.61 9.35 9.14
C ILE A 122 5.09 7.94 8.82
N MET A 123 6.16 7.50 9.49
CA MET A 123 6.79 6.22 9.21
C MET A 123 6.52 5.21 10.33
N LEU A 124 6.18 3.98 9.95
CA LEU A 124 6.00 2.85 10.84
C LEU A 124 6.99 1.74 10.48
N THR A 125 7.68 1.20 11.47
CA THR A 125 8.64 0.09 11.33
C THR A 125 8.75 -0.69 12.64
N ASN A 126 9.70 -1.62 12.72
CA ASN A 126 10.02 -2.34 13.97
C ASN A 126 10.86 -1.47 14.92
N THR A 127 10.82 -1.80 16.21
CA THR A 127 11.46 -1.03 17.31
C THR A 127 12.94 -0.73 17.05
N LEU A 128 13.69 -1.70 16.54
CA LEU A 128 15.15 -1.57 16.36
C LEU A 128 15.54 -0.84 15.07
N SER A 129 14.57 -0.50 14.21
CA SER A 129 14.81 0.17 12.94
C SER A 129 14.38 1.65 12.92
N VAL A 130 13.88 2.18 14.05
CA VAL A 130 13.43 3.58 14.16
C VAL A 130 14.53 4.55 13.72
N GLY A 131 15.77 4.38 14.21
CA GLY A 131 16.90 5.24 13.84
C GLY A 131 17.24 5.20 12.35
N ALA A 132 17.27 4.00 11.75
CA ALA A 132 17.58 3.84 10.33
C ALA A 132 16.48 4.43 9.41
N VAL A 133 15.21 4.26 9.79
CA VAL A 133 14.08 4.87 9.06
C VAL A 133 14.09 6.39 9.19
N HIS A 134 14.35 6.91 10.40
CA HIS A 134 14.50 8.35 10.63
C HIS A 134 15.62 8.95 9.76
N GLU A 135 16.79 8.31 9.73
CA GLU A 135 17.89 8.74 8.85
C GLU A 135 17.50 8.73 7.37
N GLY A 136 16.78 7.69 6.93
CA GLY A 136 16.26 7.58 5.57
C GLY A 136 15.30 8.74 5.21
N VAL A 137 14.40 9.11 6.13
CA VAL A 137 13.49 10.26 5.94
C VAL A 137 14.26 11.57 5.87
N VAL A 138 15.19 11.82 6.78
CA VAL A 138 16.01 13.04 6.77
C VAL A 138 16.79 13.17 5.46
N ARG A 139 17.41 12.08 4.98
CA ARG A 139 18.09 12.07 3.68
C ARG A 139 17.14 12.30 2.51
N HIS A 140 15.93 11.75 2.56
CA HIS A 140 14.92 11.94 1.51
C HIS A 140 14.47 13.40 1.44
N LEU A 141 14.10 13.99 2.57
CA LEU A 141 13.69 15.39 2.65
C LEU A 141 14.84 16.31 2.22
N ALA A 142 16.05 16.13 2.77
CA ALA A 142 17.20 16.95 2.38
C ALA A 142 17.45 16.96 0.86
N ARG A 143 17.16 15.86 0.16
CA ARG A 143 17.23 15.80 -1.32
C ARG A 143 16.09 16.56 -1.99
N SER A 144 14.86 16.49 -1.49
CA SER A 144 13.74 17.24 -2.06
C SER A 144 13.95 18.75 -1.91
N TRP A 145 14.40 19.21 -0.74
CA TRP A 145 14.74 20.61 -0.48
C TRP A 145 15.85 21.15 -1.40
N LEU A 146 16.89 20.34 -1.68
CA LEU A 146 17.99 20.74 -2.56
C LEU A 146 17.63 20.71 -4.06
N SER A 147 16.46 20.17 -4.41
CA SER A 147 15.98 20.10 -5.79
C SER A 147 14.99 21.22 -6.18
N LEU A 148 14.63 22.08 -5.21
CA LEU A 148 13.86 23.32 -5.39
C LEU A 148 14.79 24.50 -5.70
#